data_AF-A0A010T9Z8-F1
#
_entry.id   AF-A0A010T9Z8-F1
#
_cell.length_a   1.000
_cell.length_b   1.000
_cell.length_c   1.000
_cell.angle_alpha   90.00
_cell.angle_beta   90.00
_cell.angle_gamma   90.00
#
_symmetry.space_group_name_H-M   'P 1'
#
loop_
_entity.id
_entity.type
_entity.pdbx_description
1 polymer ?
#
loop_
_entity_poly.entity_id
_entity_poly.type
_entity_poly.pdbx_seq_one_letter_code
_entity_poly.pdbx_strand_id
1 'polypeptide(L)' 'MNRQEEFLATALEVHHEYEEATVAVHKMMRENRAVGSEWDAAVARQIASLDAWMELPNEFGDFKADD' A
#
# COMPACT_ATOMS: atom_id res chain seq x y z
N MET A 1 10.57 2.45 -20.06
CA MET A 1 10.25 2.99 -18.74
C MET A 1 11.57 3.35 -18.10
N ASN A 2 11.71 4.56 -17.57
CA ASN A 2 12.87 4.93 -16.76
C ASN A 2 12.63 4.57 -15.29
N ARG A 3 13.68 4.60 -14.46
CA ARG A 3 13.60 4.21 -13.04
C ARG A 3 12.63 5.08 -12.22
N GLN A 4 12.44 6.34 -12.63
CA GLN A 4 11.47 7.24 -12.01
C GLN A 4 10.03 6.87 -12.38
N GLU A 5 9.77 6.51 -13.64
CA GLU A 5 8.47 6.02 -14.09
C GLU A 5 8.11 4.69 -13.42
N GLU A 6 9.09 3.79 -13.26
CA GLU A 6 8.92 2.54 -12.49
C GLU A 6 8.55 2.80 -11.04
N PHE A 7 9.26 3.69 -10.37
CA PHE A 7 8.93 4.07 -8.99
C PHE A 7 7.55 4.69 -8.86
N LEU A 8 7.20 5.63 -9.74
CA LEU A 8 5.88 6.26 -9.69
C LEU A 8 4.77 5.24 -9.94
N ALA A 9 4.98 4.29 -10.86
CA ALA A 9 4.03 3.21 -11.11
C ALA A 9 3.85 2.33 -9.87
N THR A 10 4.95 1.86 -9.26
CA THR A 10 4.89 1.02 -8.06
C THR A 10 4.33 1.77 -6.85
N ALA A 11 4.71 3.03 -6.64
CA ALA A 11 4.18 3.86 -5.56
C ALA A 11 2.66 4.07 -5.70
N LEU A 12 2.17 4.28 -6.93
CA LEU A 12 0.73 4.39 -7.20
C LEU A 12 -0.01 3.08 -6.94
N GLU A 13 0.57 1.94 -7.33
CA GLU A 13 0.00 0.61 -7.09
C GLU A 13 -0.12 0.33 -5.58
N VAL A 14 0.96 0.53 -4.82
CA VAL A 14 0.97 0.36 -3.35
C VAL A 14 -0.04 1.28 -2.68
N HIS A 15 -0.14 2.54 -3.11
CA HIS A 15 -1.12 3.49 -2.59
C HIS A 15 -2.56 3.04 -2.87
N HIS A 16 -2.83 2.55 -4.09
CA HIS A 16 -4.15 2.06 -4.47
C HIS A 16 -4.57 0.87 -3.60
N GLU A 17 -3.68 -0.11 -3.40
CA GLU A 17 -3.97 -1.25 -2.54
C GLU A 17 -4.26 -0.82 -1.09
N TYR A 18 -3.51 0.14 -0.56
CA TYR A 18 -3.76 0.70 0.76
C TYR A 18 -5.14 1.37 0.86
N GLU A 19 -5.52 2.16 -0.16
CA GLU A 19 -6.83 2.82 -0.20
C GLU A 19 -7.97 1.80 -0.26
N GLU A 20 -7.87 0.78 -1.11
CA GLU A 20 -8.87 -0.29 -1.21
C GLU A 20 -9.04 -1.04 0.11
N ALA A 21 -7.93 -1.43 0.74
CA ALA A 21 -7.95 -2.10 2.04
C ALA A 21 -8.57 -1.20 3.13
N THR A 22 -8.23 0.09 3.13
CA THR A 22 -8.78 1.09 4.05
C THR A 22 -10.29 1.27 3.86
N VAL A 23 -10.78 1.33 2.62
CA VAL A 23 -12.22 1.39 2.31
C VAL A 23 -12.94 0.15 2.82
N ALA A 24 -12.37 -1.04 2.65
CA ALA A 24 -12.93 -2.28 3.14
C ALA A 24 -13.02 -2.31 4.68
N VAL A 25 -11.94 -1.91 5.37
CA VAL A 25 -11.89 -1.76 6.83
C VAL A 25 -12.96 -0.78 7.31
N HIS A 26 -13.03 0.42 6.74
CA HIS A 26 -14.03 1.43 7.12
C HIS A 26 -15.47 0.97 6.86
N LYS A 27 -15.72 0.25 5.77
CA LYS A 27 -17.02 -0.35 5.49
C LYS A 27 -17.40 -1.34 6.59
N MET A 28 -16.51 -2.27 6.93
CA MET A 28 -16.76 -3.25 7.99
C MET A 28 -16.95 -2.60 9.36
N MET A 29 -16.20 -1.54 9.69
CA MET A 29 -16.43 -0.78 10.93
C MET A 29 -17.84 -0.18 10.98
N ARG A 30 -18.30 0.44 9.88
CA ARG A 30 -19.66 1.02 9.79
C ARG A 30 -20.76 -0.04 9.91
N GLU A 31 -20.49 -1.24 9.41
CA GLU A 31 -21.41 -2.39 9.49
C GLU A 31 -21.32 -3.14 10.83
N ASN A 32 -20.47 -2.68 11.76
CA ASN A 32 -20.19 -3.35 13.04
C ASN A 32 -19.64 -4.79 12.86
N ARG A 33 -18.89 -5.01 11.78
CA ARG A 33 -18.23 -6.27 11.38
C ARG A 33 -16.71 -6.18 11.54
N ALA A 34 -16.22 -5.49 12.56
CA ALA A 34 -14.80 -5.28 12.81
C ALA A 34 -14.08 -6.46 13.49
N VAL A 35 -14.48 -7.70 13.15
CA VAL A 35 -13.93 -8.95 13.72
C VAL A 35 -14.03 -10.09 12.70
N GLY A 36 -13.16 -11.09 12.83
CA GLY A 36 -13.18 -12.32 12.03
C GLY A 36 -12.31 -12.25 10.78
N SER A 37 -12.26 -13.35 10.03
CA SER A 37 -11.25 -13.56 8.99
C SER A 37 -11.26 -12.54 7.85
N GLU A 38 -12.42 -11.98 7.50
CA GLU A 38 -12.52 -10.93 6.48
C GLU A 38 -11.92 -9.61 6.97
N TRP A 39 -12.18 -9.26 8.23
CA TRP A 39 -11.57 -8.11 8.90
C TRP A 39 -10.06 -8.28 8.99
N ASP A 40 -9.60 -9.42 9.49
CA ASP A 40 -8.18 -9.72 9.65
C ASP A 40 -7.44 -9.65 8.30
N ALA A 41 -8.05 -10.16 7.23
CA ALA A 41 -7.48 -10.09 5.89
C ALA A 41 -7.38 -8.66 5.35
N ALA A 42 -8.40 -7.82 5.57
CA ALA A 42 -8.36 -6.42 5.13
C ALA A 42 -7.32 -5.61 5.90
N VAL A 43 -7.22 -5.81 7.23
CA VAL A 43 -6.19 -5.18 8.06
C VAL A 43 -4.79 -5.65 7.64
N ALA A 44 -4.62 -6.95 7.40
CA ALA A 44 -3.34 -7.50 6.95
C ALA A 44 -2.91 -6.92 5.60
N ARG A 45 -3.84 -6.74 4.65
CA ARG A 45 -3.55 -6.06 3.37
C ARG A 45 -3.13 -4.61 3.59
N GLN A 46 -3.85 -3.87 4.44
CA GLN A 46 -3.50 -2.49 4.76
C GLN A 46 -2.08 -2.38 5.34
N ILE A 47 -1.70 -3.27 6.25
CA ILE A 47 -0.35 -3.33 6.83
C ILE A 47 0.68 -3.69 5.76
N ALA A 48 0.42 -4.72 4.94
CA ALA A 48 1.34 -5.13 3.88
C ALA A 48 1.62 -4.01 2.87
N SER A 49 0.59 -3.22 2.50
CA SER A 49 0.79 -2.07 1.62
C SER A 49 1.61 -0.96 2.28
N LEU A 50 1.47 -0.75 3.60
CA LEU A 50 2.34 0.19 4.33
C LEU A 50 3.79 -0.30 4.40
N ASP A 51 4.00 -1.60 4.64
CA ASP A 51 5.33 -2.21 4.64
C ASP A 51 5.98 -2.05 3.26
N ALA A 52 5.25 -2.36 2.19
CA ALA A 52 5.72 -2.16 0.82
C ALA A 52 6.08 -0.68 0.55
N TRP A 53 5.24 0.27 1.00
CA TRP A 53 5.52 1.70 0.86
C TRP A 53 6.83 2.11 1.55
N MET A 54 7.09 1.58 2.75
CA MET A 54 8.31 1.86 3.50
C MET A 54 9.57 1.28 2.84
N GLU A 55 9.44 0.21 2.05
CA GLU A 55 10.56 -0.40 1.34
C GLU A 55 10.87 0.26 -0.01
N LEU A 56 9.95 1.05 -0.59
CA LEU A 56 10.17 1.72 -1.88
C LEU A 56 11.49 2.54 -1.94
N PRO A 57 11.88 3.32 -0.92
CA PRO A 57 13.17 4.02 -0.94
C PRO A 57 14.38 3.07 -0.97
N ASN A 58 14.29 1.89 -0.35
CA ASN A 58 15.35 0.89 -0.36
C ASN A 58 15.47 0.21 -1.73
N GLU A 59 14.34 -0.09 -2.37
CA GLU A 59 14.30 -0.75 -3.68
C GLU A 59 14.76 0.19 -4.81
N PHE A 60 14.29 1.43 -4.78
CA PHE A 60 14.55 2.38 -5.87
C PHE A 60 15.81 3.23 -5.63
N GLY A 61 16.32 3.30 -4.40
CA GLY A 61 17.50 4.06 -4.02
C GLY A 61 17.24 5.57 -3.93
N ASP A 62 18.25 6.33 -3.48
CA ASP A 62 18.19 7.80 -3.54
C ASP A 62 18.19 8.20 -5.02
N PHE A 63 17.10 8.81 -5.52
CA PHE A 63 16.97 9.31 -6.91
C PHE A 63 18.01 10.40 -7.27
N LYS A 64 18.95 10.69 -6.37
CA LYS A 64 20.13 11.50 -6.62
C LYS A 64 21.30 10.64 -7.10
N ALA A 65 21.29 10.34 -8.39
CA ALA A 65 22.48 10.37 -9.25
C ALA A 65 22.11 9.84 -10.63
N ASP A 66 21.76 10.74 -11.54
CA ASP A 66 22.55 10.90 -12.76
C ASP A 66 22.40 12.38 -13.20
N ASP A 67 23.54 12.95 -13.59
CA ASP A 67 23.94 14.34 -13.88
C ASP A 67 22.90 15.23 -14.63
#